data_AF-A0A1C8FJ44-F1
#
_entry.id   AF-A0A1C8FJ44-F1
#
_cell.length_a   1.000
_cell.length_b   1.000
_cell.length_c   1.000
_cell.angle_alpha   90.00
_cell.angle_beta   90.00
_cell.angle_gamma   90.00
#
_symmetry.space_group_name_H-M   'P 1'
#
loop_
_entity.id
_entity.type
_entity.pdbx_description
1 polymer ?
#
loop_
_entity_poly.entity_id
_entity_poly.type
_entity_poly.pdbx_seq_one_letter_code
_entity_poly.pdbx_strand_id
1 'polypeptide(L)'
;MGITVTNKSSKKIEASINKWGSDGDTKFFGIDSGKQESWDRSDDRGFVLSLKRNGTQAPYYVQATSKIEIENSTVKDHGETIHPVA
;
A
#
# COMPACT_ATOMS: atom_id res chain seq x y z
N MET A 1 5.35 -1.68 14.49
CA MET A 1 4.04 -1.59 13.80
C MET A 1 4.33 -1.63 12.32
N GLY A 2 3.42 -2.12 11.48
CA GLY A 2 3.75 -2.26 10.07
C GLY A 2 2.52 -2.25 9.18
N ILE A 3 2.71 -1.68 7.99
CA ILE A 3 1.74 -1.71 6.92
C ILE A 3 2.06 -2.93 6.05
N THR A 4 1.06 -3.78 5.81
CA THR A 4 1.18 -4.90 4.87
C THR A 4 0.29 -4.63 3.67
N VAL A 5 0.82 -4.84 2.46
CA VAL A 5 0.08 -4.74 1.20
C VAL A 5 0.11 -6.11 0.53
N THR A 6 -1.05 -6.72 0.39
CA THR A 6 -1.25 -8.01 -0.28
C THR A 6 -1.87 -7.79 -1.65
N ASN A 7 -1.21 -8.29 -2.69
CA ASN A 7 -1.75 -8.27 -4.04
C ASN A 7 -2.65 -9.49 -4.27
N LYS A 8 -3.96 -9.29 -4.23
CA LYS A 8 -4.99 -10.28 -4.61
C LYS A 8 -5.50 -10.10 -6.04
N SER A 9 -4.96 -9.14 -6.78
CA SER A 9 -5.31 -8.90 -8.18
C SER A 9 -4.61 -9.90 -9.10
N SER A 10 -5.10 -10.03 -10.32
CA SER A 10 -4.55 -10.98 -11.31
C SER A 10 -3.25 -10.52 -11.96
N LYS A 11 -2.74 -9.33 -11.64
CA LYS A 11 -1.55 -8.74 -12.26
C LYS A 11 -0.57 -8.25 -11.20
N LYS A 12 0.70 -8.13 -11.58
CA LYS A 12 1.70 -7.44 -10.77
C LYS A 12 1.28 -5.98 -10.54
N ILE A 13 1.47 -5.52 -9.30
CA ILE A 13 1.30 -4.12 -8.90
C ILE A 13 2.63 -3.57 -8.43
N GLU A 14 2.73 -2.25 -8.28
CA GLU A 14 3.83 -1.64 -7.55
C GLU A 14 3.28 -0.76 -6.42
N ALA A 15 3.88 -0.85 -5.24
CA ALA A 15 3.48 -0.09 -4.07
C ALA A 15 4.68 0.63 -3.46
N SER A 16 4.43 1.82 -2.93
CA SER A 16 5.39 2.59 -2.14
C SER A 16 4.65 3.21 -0.96
N ILE A 17 5.29 3.20 0.21
CA ILE A 17 4.80 3.89 1.42
C ILE A 17 5.80 5.00 1.75
N ASN A 18 5.32 6.22 1.94
CA ASN A 18 6.18 7.32 2.43
C ASN A 18 6.80 6.98 3.80
N LYS A 19 7.76 7.80 4.22
CA LYS A 19 8.35 7.69 5.55
C LYS A 19 8.30 9.00 6.30
N TRP A 20 8.34 8.87 7.62
CA TRP A 20 8.68 9.95 8.52
C TRP A 20 10.12 9.70 9.02
N GLY A 21 10.93 10.75 9.10
CA GLY A 21 12.36 10.63 9.47
C GLY A 21 13.28 10.18 8.33
N SER A 22 14.49 9.74 8.68
CA SER A 22 15.55 9.41 7.73
C SER A 22 15.56 7.96 7.25
N ASP A 23 14.92 7.04 7.98
CA ASP A 23 15.14 5.60 7.82
C ASP A 23 14.07 4.90 6.99
N GLY A 24 14.43 3.79 6.36
CA GLY A 24 13.54 3.01 5.49
C GLY A 24 13.49 3.48 4.04
N ASP A 25 13.06 2.57 3.16
CA ASP A 25 12.94 2.81 1.73
C ASP A 25 11.53 3.32 1.38
N THR A 26 11.46 4.17 0.35
CA THR A 26 10.24 4.77 -0.23
C THR A 26 10.13 4.53 -1.74
N LYS A 27 11.01 3.69 -2.31
CA LYS A 27 10.91 3.23 -3.69
C LYS A 27 9.63 2.44 -3.91
N PHE A 28 9.28 2.28 -5.18
CA PHE A 28 8.25 1.34 -5.59
C PHE A 28 8.79 -0.09 -5.51
N PHE A 29 8.04 -0.95 -4.86
CA PHE A 29 8.29 -2.38 -4.79
C PHE A 29 7.23 -3.10 -5.59
N GLY A 30 7.67 -3.97 -6.51
CA GLY A 30 6.77 -4.78 -7.32
C GLY A 30 6.24 -5.98 -6.54
N ILE A 31 4.93 -6.13 -6.47
CA ILE A 31 4.26 -7.23 -5.76
C ILE A 31 3.56 -8.12 -6.79
N ASP A 32 4.04 -9.34 -6.97
CA ASP A 32 3.40 -10.31 -7.87
C ASP A 32 2.04 -10.79 -7.32
N SER A 33 1.19 -11.33 -8.19
CA SER A 33 -0.13 -11.84 -7.81
C SER A 33 -0.01 -12.90 -6.69
N GLY A 34 -0.80 -12.75 -5.64
CA GLY A 34 -0.79 -13.64 -4.47
C GLY A 34 0.38 -13.42 -3.51
N LYS A 35 1.23 -12.41 -3.74
CA LYS A 35 2.33 -12.03 -2.84
C LYS A 35 1.96 -10.81 -2.01
N GLN A 36 2.78 -10.55 -1.00
CA GLN A 36 2.66 -9.40 -0.12
C GLN A 36 4.01 -8.75 0.12
N GLU A 37 3.97 -7.46 0.42
CA GLU A 37 5.11 -6.69 0.94
C GLU A 37 4.72 -6.00 2.24
N SER A 38 5.72 -5.72 3.08
CA SER A 38 5.52 -5.07 4.38
C SER A 38 6.52 -3.95 4.60
N TRP A 39 6.05 -2.85 5.18
CA TRP A 39 6.86 -1.71 5.58
C TRP A 39 6.78 -1.53 7.09
N ASP A 40 7.93 -1.51 7.76
CA ASP A 40 8.00 -1.08 9.15
C ASP A 40 7.75 0.43 9.21
N ARG A 41 6.63 0.79 9.85
CA ARG A 41 6.07 2.14 9.91
C ARG A 41 5.37 2.26 11.26
N SER A 42 5.89 3.12 12.12
CA SER A 42 5.52 3.20 13.53
C SER A 42 5.03 4.56 13.99
N ASP A 43 4.83 5.50 13.06
CA ASP A 43 4.39 6.86 13.36
C ASP A 43 2.85 6.96 13.35
N ASP A 44 2.29 7.68 14.31
CA ASP A 44 0.84 7.78 14.51
C ASP A 44 0.14 8.74 13.53
N ARG A 45 0.88 9.54 12.76
CA ARG A 45 0.31 10.51 11.80
C ARG A 45 -0.36 9.87 10.58
N GLY A 46 -0.21 8.56 10.40
CA GLY A 46 -0.59 7.88 9.18
C GLY A 46 0.40 8.11 8.03
N PHE A 47 0.11 7.46 6.91
CA PHE A 47 1.00 7.34 5.76
C PHE A 47 0.23 7.43 4.45
N VAL A 48 0.97 7.65 3.38
CA VAL A 48 0.50 7.62 2.00
C VAL A 48 1.05 6.36 1.33
N LEU A 49 0.13 5.50 0.91
CA LEU A 49 0.39 4.41 -0.02
C LEU A 49 0.22 4.93 -1.45
N SER A 50 1.30 5.00 -2.21
CA SER A 50 1.22 5.21 -3.65
C SER A 50 1.14 3.86 -4.36
N LEU A 51 0.02 3.59 -5.01
CA LEU A 51 -0.24 2.34 -5.73
C LEU A 51 -0.20 2.56 -7.24
N LYS A 52 0.61 1.76 -7.94
CA LYS A 52 0.59 1.65 -9.41
C LYS A 52 -0.05 0.33 -9.83
N ARG A 53 -1.09 0.42 -10.66
CA ARG A 53 -1.81 -0.74 -11.22
C ARG A 53 -2.37 -0.37 -12.59
N ASN A 54 -2.22 -1.25 -13.58
CA ASN A 54 -2.73 -1.05 -14.95
C ASN A 54 -2.33 0.30 -15.59
N GLY A 55 -1.09 0.76 -15.36
CA GLY A 55 -0.60 2.03 -15.91
C GLY A 55 -1.13 3.29 -15.21
N THR A 56 -1.95 3.15 -14.17
CA THR A 56 -2.44 4.26 -13.34
C THR A 56 -1.73 4.28 -11.99
N GLN A 57 -1.52 5.48 -11.44
CA GLN A 57 -0.98 5.69 -10.10
C GLN A 57 -2.00 6.46 -9.26
N ALA A 58 -2.28 5.98 -8.06
CA ALA A 58 -3.22 6.62 -7.13
C ALA A 58 -2.68 6.55 -5.69
N PRO A 59 -2.74 7.65 -4.92
CA PRO A 59 -2.37 7.67 -3.51
C PRO A 59 -3.55 7.28 -2.61
N TYR A 60 -3.28 6.60 -1.50
CA TYR A 60 -4.26 6.19 -0.49
C TYR A 60 -3.74 6.56 0.89
N TYR A 61 -4.62 7.00 1.79
CA TYR A 61 -4.29 7.14 3.20
C TYR A 61 -4.33 5.78 3.90
N VAL A 62 -3.30 5.48 4.70
CA VAL A 62 -3.18 4.23 5.46
C VAL A 62 -2.58 4.53 6.85
N GLN A 63 -2.88 3.69 7.84
CA GLN A 63 -2.36 3.79 9.20
C GLN A 63 -1.17 2.84 9.42
N ALA A 64 -0.40 3.06 10.48
CA ALA A 64 0.79 2.26 10.84
C ALA A 64 0.51 0.75 11.01
N THR A 65 -0.76 0.35 11.15
CA THR A 65 -1.21 -1.04 11.34
C THR A 65 -2.06 -1.55 10.17
N SER A 66 -2.21 -0.78 9.09
CA SER A 66 -3.08 -1.10 7.95
C SER A 66 -2.74 -2.44 7.30
N LYS A 67 -3.79 -3.16 6.92
CA LYS A 67 -3.74 -4.42 6.19
C LYS A 67 -4.43 -4.24 4.86
N ILE A 68 -3.63 -3.87 3.86
CA ILE A 68 -4.13 -3.47 2.56
C ILE A 68 -4.26 -4.69 1.64
N GLU A 69 -5.44 -4.84 1.04
CA GLU A 69 -5.71 -5.86 0.03
C GLU A 69 -6.05 -5.21 -1.30
N ILE A 70 -5.24 -5.46 -2.32
CA ILE A 70 -5.45 -4.93 -3.67
C ILE A 70 -6.13 -6.01 -4.52
N GLU A 71 -7.40 -5.80 -4.87
CA GLU A 71 -8.14 -6.68 -5.79
C GLU A 71 -8.07 -6.11 -7.21
N ASN A 72 -8.83 -6.66 -8.16
CA ASN A 72 -8.81 -6.17 -9.55
C ASN A 72 -9.41 -4.76 -9.69
N SER A 73 -10.46 -4.44 -8.94
CA SER A 73 -11.21 -3.18 -9.03
C SER A 73 -11.19 -2.36 -7.74
N THR A 74 -10.92 -2.97 -6.60
CA THR A 74 -11.00 -2.31 -5.28
C THR A 74 -9.66 -2.34 -4.56
N VAL A 75 -9.57 -1.49 -3.54
CA VAL A 75 -8.50 -1.47 -2.54
C VAL A 75 -9.20 -1.49 -1.18
N LYS A 76 -8.79 -2.40 -0.30
CA LYS A 76 -9.38 -2.54 1.04
C LYS A 76 -8.34 -2.32 2.12
N ASP A 77 -8.73 -1.71 3.22
CA ASP A 77 -7.97 -1.69 4.48
C ASP A 77 -8.78 -2.42 5.56
N HIS A 78 -8.23 -3.48 6.13
CA HIS A 78 -8.92 -4.32 7.11
C HIS A 78 -10.29 -4.85 6.63
N GLY A 79 -10.44 -5.06 5.31
CA GLY A 79 -11.68 -5.54 4.68
C GLY A 79 -12.62 -4.44 4.21
N GLU A 80 -12.44 -3.20 4.66
CA GLU A 80 -13.24 -2.04 4.26
C GLU A 80 -12.68 -1.40 3.00
N THR A 81 -13.55 -1.07 2.03
CA THR A 81 -13.09 -0.42 0.78
C THR A 81 -12.64 1.00 1.06
N ILE A 82 -11.43 1.34 0.62
CA ILE A 82 -10.89 2.70 0.68
C ILE A 82 -10.74 3.29 -0.73
N HIS A 83 -10.76 4.61 -0.79
CA HIS A 83 -10.65 5.35 -2.04
C HIS A 83 -9.36 6.18 -2.07
N PRO A 84 -8.85 6.50 -3.27
CA PRO A 84 -7.71 7.39 -3.39
C PRO A 84 -7.96 8.73 -2.69
N VAL A 85 -6.92 9.30 -2.09
CA VAL A 85 -6.94 10.68 -1.60
C VAL A 85 -6.67 11.63 -2.77
N ALA A 86 -7.54 12.61 -2.97
CA ALA A 86 -7.41 13.63 -4.00
C ALA A 86 -6.68 14.87 -3.46
#